data_AF-A0A9D8SYR1-F1
#
_entry.id   AF-A0A9D8SYR1-F1
#
_cell.length_a   1.000
_cell.length_b   1.000
_cell.length_c   1.000
_cell.angle_alpha   90.00
_cell.angle_beta   90.00
_cell.angle_gamma   90.00
#
_symmetry.space_group_name_H-M   'P 1'
#
loop_
_entity.id
_entity.type
_entity.pdbx_description
1 polymer ?
#
loop_
_entity_poly.entity_id
_entity_poly.type
_entity_poly.pdbx_seq_one_letter_code
_entity_poly.pdbx_strand_id
1 'polypeptide(L)' 'VANDILDGLIAHRIVENEEGSISLIKCCAVSGLGGNPYRDGSYEYYINERIRDNDGKATGPFILGCIELNR' A
#
# COMPACT_ATOMS: atom_id res chain seq x y z
N VAL A 1 8.98 18.25 -3.02
CA VAL A 1 8.47 17.06 -3.75
C VAL A 1 8.48 15.81 -2.87
N ALA A 2 9.64 15.24 -2.50
CA ALA A 2 9.67 13.96 -1.76
C ALA A 2 8.96 14.02 -0.39
N ASN A 3 9.23 15.05 0.41
CA ASN A 3 8.53 15.28 1.67
C ASN A 3 7.02 15.46 1.47
N ASP A 4 6.60 16.27 0.50
CA ASP A 4 5.18 16.50 0.20
C ASP A 4 4.44 15.20 -0.16
N ILE A 5 5.11 14.28 -0.87
CA ILE A 5 4.55 12.96 -1.19
C ILE A 5 4.44 12.08 0.05
N LEU A 6 5.46 12.07 0.93
CA LEU A 6 5.40 11.31 2.17
C LEU A 6 4.32 11.85 3.11
N ASP A 7 4.17 13.17 3.20
CA ASP A 7 3.10 13.81 3.97
C ASP A 7 1.72 13.44 3.43
N GLY A 8 1.55 13.42 2.10
CA GLY A 8 0.33 12.94 1.46
C GLY A 8 0.04 11.46 1.74
N LEU A 9 1.07 10.61 1.75
CA LEU A 9 0.94 9.20 2.13
C LEU A 9 0.51 9.05 3.59
N ILE A 10 1.13 9.78 4.52
CA ILE A 10 0.76 9.75 5.94
C ILE A 10 -0.69 10.21 6.11
N ALA A 11 -1.06 11.35 5.51
CA ALA A 11 -2.40 11.92 5.66
C ALA A 11 -3.53 11.05 5.09
N HIS A 12 -3.26 10.25 4.05
CA HIS A 12 -4.31 9.52 3.33
C HIS A 12 -4.23 7.99 3.45
N ARG A 13 -3.14 7.45 3.97
CA ARG A 13 -2.89 5.99 4.01
C ARG A 13 -2.44 5.49 5.38
N ILE A 14 -2.12 6.36 6.33
CA ILE A 14 -1.85 5.95 7.72
C ILE A 14 -3.08 6.24 8.59
N VAL A 15 -3.50 5.25 9.36
CA VAL A 15 -4.60 5.35 10.33
C VAL A 15 -4.08 4.93 11.70
N GLU A 16 -4.40 5.69 12.74
CA GLU A 16 -4.20 5.31 14.13
C GLU A 16 -5.38 4.46 14.61
N ASN A 17 -5.09 3.30 15.17
CA ASN A 17 -6.06 2.36 15.71
C ASN A 17 -6.36 2.70 17.18
N GLU A 18 -7.47 2.17 17.72
CA GLU A 18 -7.92 2.46 19.09
C GLU A 18 -6.87 2.11 20.16
N GLU A 19 -6.06 1.07 19.92
CA GLU A 19 -4.98 0.62 20.79
C GLU A 19 -3.67 1.43 20.64
N GLY A 20 -3.67 2.50 19.84
CA GLY A 20 -2.50 3.36 19.59
C GLY A 20 -1.48 2.79 18.60
N SER A 21 -1.81 1.68 17.92
CA SER A 21 -1.02 1.18 16.79
C SER A 21 -1.35 1.96 15.51
N ILE A 22 -0.47 1.92 14.51
CA ILE A 22 -0.74 2.52 13.19
C ILE A 22 -0.89 1.45 12.13
N SER A 23 -1.74 1.71 11.14
CA SER A 23 -1.93 0.84 9.98
C SER A 23 -1.75 1.58 8.67
N LEU A 24 -0.97 0.98 7.76
CA LEU A 24 -0.87 1.39 6.37
C LEU A 24 -2.01 0.72 5.59
N ILE A 25 -3.00 1.52 5.22
CA ILE A 25 -4.24 1.03 4.61
C ILE A 25 -4.21 1.11 3.08
N LYS A 26 -5.14 0.41 2.43
CA LYS A 26 -5.35 0.46 0.97
C LYS A 26 -4.18 -0.10 0.15
N CYS A 27 -3.49 -1.12 0.64
CA CYS A 27 -2.42 -1.77 -0.12
C CYS A 27 -2.97 -2.85 -1.03
N CYS A 28 -2.46 -2.95 -2.26
CA CYS A 28 -2.76 -4.08 -3.15
C CYS A 28 -2.18 -5.37 -2.56
N ALA A 29 -3.02 -6.37 -2.30
CA ALA A 29 -2.61 -7.61 -1.68
C ALA A 29 -1.73 -8.45 -2.62
N VAL A 30 -2.06 -8.47 -3.91
CA VAL A 30 -1.30 -9.13 -4.98
C VAL A 30 -1.84 -8.65 -6.33
N SER A 31 -1.03 -8.76 -7.37
CA SER A 31 -1.51 -8.82 -8.74
C SER A 31 -0.59 -9.71 -9.56
N GLY A 32 -1.03 -10.13 -10.75
CA GLY A 32 -0.20 -10.84 -11.71
C GLY A 32 -0.96 -11.22 -12.96
N LEU A 33 -0.31 -11.96 -13.86
CA LEU A 33 -0.85 -12.34 -15.16
C LEU A 33 -0.90 -13.86 -15.33
N GLY A 34 -1.83 -14.33 -16.16
CA GLY A 34 -2.08 -15.74 -16.42
C GLY A 34 -2.56 -16.53 -15.20
N GLY A 35 -2.28 -17.83 -15.17
CA GLY A 35 -2.70 -18.73 -14.10
C GLY A 35 -4.09 -19.34 -14.30
N ASN A 36 -4.64 -19.92 -13.23
CA ASN A 36 -6.01 -20.45 -13.19
C ASN A 36 -6.66 -20.12 -11.83
N PRO A 37 -7.73 -19.30 -11.78
CA PRO A 37 -8.38 -18.63 -12.90
C PRO A 37 -7.41 -17.67 -13.63
N TYR A 38 -7.62 -17.49 -14.94
CA TYR A 38 -6.71 -16.72 -15.78
C TYR A 38 -6.82 -15.22 -15.45
N ARG A 39 -5.67 -14.60 -15.17
CA ARG A 39 -5.56 -13.15 -14.93
C ARG A 39 -5.14 -12.47 -16.22
N ASP A 40 -6.04 -11.68 -16.80
CA ASP A 40 -5.91 -11.15 -18.15
C ASP A 40 -5.20 -9.79 -18.25
N GLY A 41 -4.93 -9.15 -17.11
CA GLY A 41 -4.29 -7.83 -17.08
C GLY A 41 -5.22 -6.69 -17.52
N SER A 42 -6.54 -6.93 -17.56
CA SER A 42 -7.53 -5.88 -17.80
C SER A 42 -7.55 -4.84 -16.67
N TYR A 43 -8.08 -3.65 -16.96
CA TYR A 43 -8.33 -2.63 -15.95
C TYR A 43 -9.21 -3.18 -14.82
N GLU A 44 -10.27 -3.90 -15.21
CA GLU A 44 -11.24 -4.55 -14.34
C GLU A 44 -10.56 -5.57 -13.43
N TYR A 45 -9.62 -6.36 -13.95
CA TYR A 45 -8.82 -7.25 -13.12
C TYR A 45 -8.02 -6.48 -12.06
N TYR A 46 -7.25 -5.46 -12.45
CA TYR A 46 -6.39 -4.74 -11.52
C TYR A 46 -7.15 -3.93 -10.46
N ILE A 47 -8.27 -3.29 -10.83
CA ILE A 47 -9.02 -2.43 -9.90
C ILE A 47 -9.84 -3.24 -8.88
N ASN A 48 -10.13 -4.51 -9.19
CA ASN A 48 -10.83 -5.43 -8.30
C ASN A 48 -9.91 -6.35 -7.50
N GLU A 49 -8.59 -6.21 -7.63
CA GLU A 49 -7.66 -6.97 -6.78
C GLU A 49 -7.86 -6.66 -5.30
N ARG A 50 -7.60 -7.68 -4.46
CA ARG A 50 -7.89 -7.57 -3.03
C ARG A 50 -7.04 -6.46 -2.41
N ILE A 51 -7.67 -5.62 -1.61
CA ILE A 51 -7.00 -4.65 -0.74
C ILE A 51 -6.70 -5.30 0.62
N ARG A 52 -5.48 -5.09 1.13
CA ARG A 52 -5.03 -5.58 2.43
C ARG A 52 -4.26 -4.49 3.17
N ASP A 53 -4.55 -4.28 4.44
CA ASP A 53 -3.80 -3.35 5.27
C ASP A 53 -2.51 -4.00 5.78
N ASN A 54 -1.49 -3.18 6.04
CA ASN A 54 -0.16 -3.62 6.49
C ASN A 54 0.47 -4.69 5.59
N ASP A 55 0.21 -4.62 4.29
CA ASP A 55 0.82 -5.53 3.33
C ASP A 55 2.34 -5.29 3.30
N GLY A 56 3.14 -6.34 3.52
CA GLY A 56 4.61 -6.22 3.55
C GLY A 56 5.24 -5.61 2.29
N LYS A 57 4.58 -5.74 1.12
CA LYS A 57 5.02 -5.11 -0.14
C LYS A 57 4.86 -3.58 -0.13
N ALA A 58 4.04 -3.04 0.76
CA ALA A 58 3.84 -1.61 0.95
C ALA A 58 4.52 -1.11 2.24
N THR A 59 4.42 -1.85 3.33
CA THR A 59 5.00 -1.48 4.63
C THR A 59 6.52 -1.34 4.57
N GLY A 60 7.22 -2.28 3.92
CA GLY A 60 8.68 -2.21 3.77
C GLY A 60 9.14 -0.94 3.04
N PRO A 61 8.64 -0.66 1.82
CA PRO A 61 8.94 0.58 1.10
C PRO A 61 8.54 1.85 1.84
N PHE A 62 7.41 1.85 2.55
CA PHE A 62 6.99 3.00 3.35
C PHE A 62 8.01 3.31 4.47
N ILE A 63 8.42 2.30 5.25
CA ILE A 63 9.45 2.46 6.29
C ILE A 63 10.77 2.95 5.69
N LEU A 64 11.20 2.39 4.56
CA LEU A 64 12.42 2.82 3.89
C LEU A 64 12.33 4.29 3.45
N GLY A 65 11.17 4.72 2.94
CA GLY A 65 10.93 6.12 2.59
C GLY A 65 11.00 7.07 3.79
N CYS A 66 10.46 6.67 4.95
CA CYS A 66 10.58 7.44 6.19
C CYS A 66 12.04 7.56 6.63
N ILE A 67 12.81 6.47 6.57
CA ILE A 67 14.25 6.47 6.92
C ILE A 67 15.02 7.43 6.01
N GLU A 68 14.83 7.34 4.70
CA GLU A 68 15.54 8.17 3.71
C GLU A 68 15.26 9.67 3.90
N LEU A 69 14.05 10.02 4.35
CA LEU A 69 13.64 11.40 4.60
C LEU A 69 13.83 11.84 6.06
N ASN A 70 14.33 10.96 6.94
CA ASN A 70 14.48 11.17 8.37
C ASN A 70 13.17 11.63 9.05
N ARG A 71 12.11 10.86 8.84
CA ARG A 71 10.72 11.17 9.18
C ARG A 71 10.03 10.10 10.03
#